data_AF-A0A8I0FGN6-F1
#
_entry.id   AF-A0A8I0FGN6-F1
#
_cell.length_a   1.000
_cell.length_b   1.000
_cell.length_c   1.000
_cell.angle_alpha   90.00
_cell.angle_beta   90.00
_cell.angle_gamma   90.00
#
_symmetry.space_group_name_H-M   'P 1'
#
loop_
_entity.id
_entity.type
_entity.pdbx_description
1 polymer ?
#
loop_
_entity_poly.entity_id
_entity_poly.type
_entity_poly.pdbx_seq_one_letter_code
_entity_poly.pdbx_strand_id
1 'polypeptide(L)'
;MKESVEQEILSLASKALSELKKVWKELFQSEAPPYCRKYLIRRIAYRLQEKAYGELSSKSAKKLNDLASQMEEGKSIINSKLPRPGTKLIREYKDENHEVLVT
;
A
#
# COMPACT_ATOMS: atom_id res chain seq x y z
N MET A 1 -27.78 7.34 4.81
CA MET A 1 -26.74 6.66 5.62
C MET A 1 -25.64 6.25 4.66
N LYS A 2 -24.49 6.95 4.63
CA LYS A 2 -23.33 6.44 3.89
C LYS A 2 -22.81 5.26 4.68
N GLU A 3 -23.03 4.03 4.21
CA GLU A 3 -22.23 2.91 4.73
C GLU A 3 -20.77 3.32 4.60
N SER A 4 -20.02 3.16 5.69
CA SER A 4 -18.62 3.53 5.67
C SER A 4 -17.93 2.64 4.64
N VAL A 5 -17.09 3.22 3.78
CA VAL A 5 -16.28 2.49 2.79
C VAL A 5 -15.56 1.30 3.43
N GLU A 6 -15.20 1.43 4.71
CA GLU A 6 -14.62 0.39 5.53
C GLU A 6 -15.55 -0.82 5.72
N GLN A 7 -16.84 -0.60 5.97
CA GLN A 7 -17.83 -1.68 6.10
C GLN A 7 -18.00 -2.44 4.78
N GLU A 8 -18.04 -1.71 3.67
CA GLU A 8 -18.16 -2.30 2.34
C GLU A 8 -16.90 -3.13 2.00
N ILE A 9 -15.70 -2.65 2.35
CA ILE A 9 -14.44 -3.41 2.23
C ILE A 9 -14.45 -4.66 3.10
N LEU A 10 -14.91 -4.55 4.35
CA LEU A 10 -15.01 -5.70 5.27
C LEU A 10 -15.96 -6.77 4.72
N SER A 11 -17.05 -6.36 4.08
CA SER A 11 -18.00 -7.28 3.43
C SER A 11 -17.36 -8.10 2.29
N LEU A 12 -16.30 -7.61 1.63
CA LEU A 12 -15.62 -8.34 0.57
C LEU A 12 -14.98 -9.64 1.05
N ALA A 13 -14.60 -9.70 2.33
CA ALA A 13 -13.99 -10.88 2.93
C ALA A 13 -14.96 -12.06 3.04
N SER A 14 -16.26 -11.81 3.19
CA SER A 14 -17.31 -12.84 3.32
C SER A 14 -18.00 -13.21 2.00
N LYS A 15 -17.96 -12.34 0.97
CA LYS A 15 -18.59 -12.60 -0.35
C LYS A 15 -18.02 -13.81 -1.07
N ALA A 16 -18.81 -14.55 -1.85
CA ALA A 16 -18.30 -15.67 -2.64
C ALA A 16 -17.39 -15.22 -3.81
N LEU A 17 -16.58 -16.11 -4.37
CA LEU A 17 -15.70 -15.76 -5.52
C LEU A 17 -16.50 -15.29 -6.74
N SER A 18 -17.67 -15.90 -7.00
CA SER A 18 -18.60 -15.50 -8.05
C SER A 18 -19.10 -14.06 -7.88
N GLU A 19 -19.40 -13.66 -6.65
CA GLU A 19 -19.81 -12.29 -6.32
C GLU A 19 -18.66 -11.30 -6.48
N LEU A 20 -17.45 -11.66 -6.06
CA LEU A 20 -16.26 -10.83 -6.27
C LEU A 20 -16.01 -10.58 -7.77
N LYS A 21 -16.25 -11.58 -8.63
CA LYS A 21 -16.15 -11.40 -10.09
C LYS A 21 -17.23 -10.45 -10.65
N LYS A 22 -18.45 -10.47 -10.10
CA LYS A 22 -19.51 -9.51 -10.46
C LYS A 22 -19.12 -8.09 -10.07
N VAL A 23 -18.71 -7.90 -8.82
CA VAL A 23 -18.24 -6.59 -8.31
C VAL A 23 -17.06 -6.08 -9.13
N TRP A 24 -16.13 -6.98 -9.51
CA TRP A 24 -15.03 -6.62 -10.40
C TRP A 24 -15.53 -6.09 -11.75
N LYS A 25 -16.44 -6.82 -12.40
CA LYS A 25 -16.98 -6.44 -13.71
C LYS A 25 -17.70 -5.10 -13.65
N GLU A 26 -18.42 -4.82 -12.56
CA GLU A 26 -19.08 -3.52 -12.33
C GLU A 26 -18.07 -2.38 -12.13
N LEU A 27 -17.01 -2.60 -11.36
CA LEU A 27 -16.03 -1.55 -11.02
C LEU A 27 -15.02 -1.28 -12.13
N PHE A 28 -14.59 -2.32 -12.84
CA PHE A 28 -13.50 -2.25 -13.81
C PHE A 28 -13.96 -2.43 -15.26
N GLN A 29 -15.24 -2.70 -15.51
CA GLN A 29 -15.82 -2.94 -16.85
C GLN A 29 -15.04 -3.98 -17.67
N SER A 30 -14.30 -4.87 -17.00
CA SER A 30 -13.44 -5.89 -17.59
C SER A 30 -13.69 -7.21 -16.90
N GLU A 31 -13.31 -8.32 -17.54
CA GLU A 31 -13.43 -9.62 -16.91
C GLU A 31 -12.38 -9.78 -15.80
N ALA A 32 -12.80 -10.38 -14.68
CA ALA A 32 -11.91 -10.66 -13.58
C ALA A 32 -10.86 -11.69 -14.04
N PRO A 33 -9.56 -11.39 -13.89
CA PRO A 33 -8.53 -12.36 -14.26
C PRO A 33 -8.62 -13.63 -13.40
N PRO A 34 -8.04 -14.76 -13.84
CA PRO A 34 -8.13 -16.05 -13.14
C PRO A 34 -7.30 -16.13 -11.83
N TYR A 35 -7.01 -15.00 -11.18
CA TYR A 35 -6.16 -14.92 -10.00
C TYR A 35 -6.85 -15.38 -8.70
N CYS A 36 -6.04 -15.58 -7.66
CA CYS A 36 -6.50 -15.93 -6.32
C CYS A 36 -7.46 -14.89 -5.74
N ARG A 37 -8.45 -15.36 -4.98
CA ARG A 37 -9.43 -14.55 -4.21
C ARG A 37 -8.81 -13.34 -3.50
N LYS A 38 -7.66 -13.52 -2.84
CA LYS A 38 -6.96 -12.45 -2.10
C LYS A 38 -6.61 -11.25 -2.99
N TYR A 39 -6.24 -11.49 -4.24
CA TYR A 39 -5.93 -10.44 -5.20
C TYR A 39 -7.17 -9.63 -5.56
N LEU A 40 -8.29 -10.31 -5.89
CA LEU A 40 -9.54 -9.67 -6.23
C LEU A 40 -10.03 -8.77 -5.09
N ILE A 41 -10.04 -9.28 -3.85
CA ILE A 41 -10.44 -8.50 -2.67
C ILE A 41 -9.59 -7.24 -2.53
N ARG A 42 -8.26 -7.37 -2.57
CA ARG A 42 -7.34 -6.23 -2.39
C ARG A 42 -7.55 -5.16 -3.46
N ARG A 43 -7.74 -5.59 -4.72
CA ARG A 43 -7.89 -4.66 -5.85
C ARG A 43 -9.26 -3.99 -5.88
N ILE A 44 -10.33 -4.72 -5.55
CA ILE A 44 -11.68 -4.16 -5.40
C ILE A 44 -11.72 -3.17 -4.24
N ALA A 45 -11.16 -3.52 -3.07
CA ALA A 45 -11.10 -2.64 -1.91
C ALA A 45 -10.36 -1.34 -2.24
N TYR A 46 -9.21 -1.44 -2.90
CA TYR A 46 -8.45 -0.27 -3.33
C TYR A 46 -9.25 0.63 -4.27
N ARG A 47 -9.97 0.06 -5.24
CA ARG A 47 -10.80 0.85 -6.18
C ARG A 47 -11.95 1.55 -5.49
N LEU A 48 -12.55 0.92 -4.48
CA LEU A 48 -13.60 1.51 -3.69
C LEU A 48 -13.08 2.67 -2.82
N GLN A 49 -11.87 2.52 -2.26
CA GLN A 49 -11.19 3.60 -1.54
C GLN A 49 -10.88 4.78 -2.46
N GLU A 50 -10.36 4.56 -3.67
CA GLU A 50 -10.11 5.64 -4.65
C GLU A 50 -11.39 6.42 -4.98
N LYS A 51 -12.52 5.72 -5.16
CA LYS A 51 -13.80 6.38 -5.45
C LYS A 51 -14.29 7.26 -4.29
N ALA A 52 -13.99 6.87 -3.06
CA ALA A 52 -14.49 7.58 -1.88
C ALA A 52 -13.56 8.68 -1.38
N TYR A 53 -12.24 8.44 -1.41
CA TYR A 53 -11.22 9.34 -0.88
C TYR A 53 -10.51 10.15 -1.98
N GLY A 54 -10.78 9.84 -3.24
CA GLY A 54 -10.09 10.42 -4.39
C GLY A 54 -8.83 9.65 -4.76
N GLU A 55 -8.23 10.07 -5.88
CA GLU A 55 -7.01 9.46 -6.39
C GLU A 55 -5.79 9.79 -5.52
N LEU A 56 -4.69 9.10 -5.82
CA LEU A 56 -3.42 9.36 -5.18
C LEU A 56 -3.00 10.83 -5.39
N SER A 57 -2.58 11.52 -4.32
CA SER A 57 -2.14 12.92 -4.44
C SER A 57 -1.05 13.09 -5.51
N SER A 58 -1.05 14.21 -6.24
CA SER A 58 -0.03 14.52 -7.26
C SER A 58 1.40 14.32 -6.75
N LYS A 59 1.66 14.72 -5.49
CA LYS A 59 2.95 14.54 -4.82
C LYS A 59 3.31 13.05 -4.66
N SER A 60 2.34 12.23 -4.26
CA SER A 60 2.52 10.79 -4.09
C SER A 60 2.71 10.09 -5.44
N ALA A 61 1.94 10.46 -6.46
CA ALA A 61 2.06 9.91 -7.81
C ALA A 61 3.43 10.24 -8.42
N LYS A 62 3.88 11.49 -8.31
CA LYS A 62 5.22 11.91 -8.75
C LYS A 62 6.31 11.10 -8.05
N LYS A 63 6.21 10.93 -6.72
CA LYS A 63 7.17 10.13 -5.95
C LYS A 63 7.20 8.67 -6.40
N LEU A 64 6.05 8.07 -6.73
CA LEU A 64 6.00 6.70 -7.25
C LEU A 64 6.68 6.58 -8.63
N ASN A 65 6.46 7.56 -9.52
CA ASN A 65 7.14 7.60 -10.81
C ASN A 65 8.66 7.76 -10.64
N ASP A 66 9.11 8.68 -9.78
CA ASP A 66 10.53 8.88 -9.51
C ASP A 66 11.19 7.60 -8.96
N LEU A 67 10.46 6.83 -8.13
CA LEU A 67 10.92 5.54 -7.62
C LEU A 67 10.96 4.46 -8.71
N ALA A 68 9.95 4.41 -9.58
CA ALA A 68 9.91 3.47 -10.70
C ALA A 68 11.08 3.71 -11.67
N SER A 69 11.34 4.97 -12.03
CA SER A 69 12.50 5.32 -12.88
C SER A 69 13.83 4.92 -12.24
N GLN A 70 13.98 5.12 -10.92
CA GLN A 70 15.17 4.66 -10.20
C GLN A 70 15.34 3.13 -10.25
N MET A 71 14.25 2.35 -10.18
CA MET A 71 14.33 0.89 -10.33
C MET A 71 14.76 0.47 -11.74
N GLU A 72 14.23 1.12 -12.78
CA GLU A 72 14.60 0.84 -14.17
C GLU A 72 16.08 1.14 -14.43
N GLU A 73 16.62 2.17 -13.78
CA GLU A 73 18.05 2.50 -13.78
C GLU A 73 18.92 1.55 -12.94
N GLY A 74 18.34 0.50 -12.35
CA GLY A 74 19.03 -0.47 -11.50
C GLY A 74 19.45 0.08 -10.14
N LYS A 75 18.95 1.26 -9.75
CA LYS A 75 19.23 1.85 -8.44
C LYS A 75 18.37 1.17 -7.39
N SER A 76 19.01 0.69 -6.33
CA SER A 76 18.30 0.09 -5.21
C SER A 76 17.45 1.16 -4.52
N ILE A 77 16.14 0.90 -4.39
CA ILE A 77 15.23 1.74 -3.59
C ILE A 77 15.50 1.48 -2.11
N ILE A 78 16.69 1.84 -1.66
CA ILE A 78 17.01 1.88 -0.24
C ILE A 78 16.61 3.27 0.20
N ASN A 79 15.83 3.37 1.27
CA ASN A 79 15.66 4.66 1.95
C ASN A 79 17.06 5.11 2.41
N SER A 80 17.72 5.96 1.61
CA SER A 80 19.10 6.41 1.85
C SER A 80 19.30 7.15 3.19
N LYS A 81 18.19 7.42 3.88
CA LYS A 81 18.11 8.08 5.18
C LYS A 81 18.22 7.11 6.36
N LEU A 82 18.15 5.80 6.12
CA LEU A 82 18.35 4.83 7.18
C LEU A 82 19.85 4.66 7.45
N PRO A 83 20.28 4.65 8.71
CA PRO A 83 21.65 4.31 9.06
C PRO A 83 21.99 2.90 8.58
N ARG A 84 23.24 2.68 8.15
CA ARG A 84 23.69 1.34 7.71
C ARG A 84 23.77 0.39 8.91
N PRO A 85 23.54 -0.91 8.73
CA PRO A 85 23.88 -1.91 9.74
C PRO A 85 25.32 -1.72 10.26
N GLY A 86 25.51 -1.80 11.57
CA GLY A 86 26.76 -1.46 12.26
C GLY A 86 26.89 0.01 12.69
N THR A 87 25.96 0.89 12.31
CA THR A 87 25.91 2.26 12.84
C THR A 87 25.50 2.22 14.32
N LYS A 88 26.28 2.86 15.20
CA LYS A 88 25.91 3.09 16.60
C LYS A 88 25.17 4.43 16.73
N LEU A 89 23.91 4.38 17.15
CA LEU A 89 23.13 5.55 17.50
C LEU A 89 23.31 5.83 18.99
N ILE A 90 23.81 7.02 19.32
CA ILE A 90 24.02 7.46 20.70
C ILE A 90 23.07 8.62 20.98
N ARG A 91 22.30 8.52 22.06
CA ARG A 91 21.44 9.61 22.52
C ARG A 91 21.52 9.77 24.03
N GLU A 92 21.79 10.99 24.45
CA GLU A 92 21.68 11.42 25.84
C GLU A 92 20.22 11.73 26.19
N TYR A 93 19.76 11.18 27.31
CA TYR A 93 18.45 11.47 27.87
C TYR A 93 18.49 11.34 29.39
N LYS A 94 18.07 12.40 30.10
CA LYS A 94 18.12 12.48 31.57
C LYS A 94 19.50 12.14 32.14
N ASP A 95 20.55 12.71 31.55
CA ASP A 95 21.94 12.49 31.93
C ASP A 95 22.44 11.04 31.76
N GLU A 96 21.66 10.16 31.12
CA GLU A 96 22.06 8.80 30.75
C GLU A 96 22.28 8.69 29.23
N ASN A 97 23.37 8.03 28.86
CA ASN A 97 23.69 7.74 27.46
C ASN A 97 23.07 6.41 27.02
N HIS A 98 22.18 6.47 26.03
CA HIS A 98 21.60 5.29 25.40
C HIS A 98 22.29 5.00 24.07
N GLU A 99 22.80 3.78 23.93
CA GLU A 99 23.47 3.31 22.71
C GLU A 99 22.68 2.17 22.07
N VAL A 100 22.40 2.28 20.77
CA VAL A 100 21.72 1.24 19.99
C VAL A 100 22.52 0.95 18.72
N LEU A 101 22.80 -0.34 18.48
CA LEU A 101 23.41 -0.81 17.24
C LEU A 101 22.31 -1.10 16.21
N VAL A 102 22.46 -0.56 15.01
CA VAL A 102 21.58 -0.91 13.87
C VAL A 102 22.01 -2.27 13.32
N THR A 103 21.10 -3.25 13.28
CA THR A 103 21.32 -4.59 12.70
C THR A 103 20.70 -4.74 11.32
#